data_AF-A0A8T5K212-F1
#
_entry.id   AF-A0A8T5K212-F1
#
_cell.length_a   1.000
_cell.length_b   1.000
_cell.length_c   1.000
_cell.angle_alpha   90.00
_cell.angle_beta   90.00
_cell.angle_gamma   90.00
#
_symmetry.space_group_name_H-M   'P 1'
#
loop_
_entity.id
_entity.type
_entity.pdbx_description
1 polymer ?
#
loop_
_entity_poly.entity_id
_entity_poly.type
_entity_poly.pdbx_seq_one_letter_code
_entity_poly.pdbx_strand_id
1 'polypeptide(L)'
;MFSKKGQGLSLNVIIVAAIALIVLVVLVVIFTAKSADFERGVSKEGQTEIAKIRISYGDCQPTGLSEQNFLRAYGSAETPEEQQEAITDLETRVADCKANDQTSCLIAGCKWS
;
A
#
# COMPACT_ATOMS: atom_id res chain seq x y z
N MET A 1 27.04 -52.77 28.95
CA MET A 1 25.64 -52.92 28.48
C MET A 1 25.17 -51.57 27.95
N PHE A 2 25.23 -51.37 26.62
CA PHE A 2 24.71 -50.15 25.99
C PHE A 2 23.23 -50.37 25.65
N SER A 3 22.34 -49.86 26.50
CA SER A 3 20.90 -49.86 26.25
C SER A 3 20.61 -48.89 25.11
N LYS A 4 20.26 -49.41 23.92
CA LYS A 4 19.83 -48.60 22.77
C LYS A 4 18.47 -47.96 23.11
N LYS A 5 18.48 -46.75 23.65
CA LYS A 5 17.32 -45.85 23.73
C LYS A 5 16.95 -45.34 22.33
N GLY A 6 16.54 -46.24 21.46
CA GLY A 6 15.79 -45.90 20.25
C GLY A 6 14.33 -45.81 20.62
N GLN A 7 13.92 -44.72 21.29
CA GLN A 7 12.51 -44.44 21.50
C GLN A 7 11.96 -44.01 20.14
N GLY A 8 11.52 -45.00 19.36
CA GLY A 8 10.97 -44.77 18.03
C GLY A 8 9.80 -43.81 18.16
N LEU A 9 9.94 -42.61 17.57
CA LEU A 9 8.78 -41.77 17.34
C LEU A 9 7.75 -42.64 16.61
N SER A 10 6.57 -42.77 17.20
CA SER A 10 5.49 -43.56 16.62
C SER A 10 5.26 -43.09 15.18
N LEU A 11 5.12 -44.03 14.24
CA LEU A 11 4.93 -43.75 12.83
C LEU A 11 3.77 -42.74 12.61
N ASN A 12 2.75 -42.80 13.47
CA ASN A 12 1.63 -41.86 13.47
C ASN A 12 2.07 -40.42 13.76
N VAL A 13 3.03 -40.20 14.67
CA VAL A 13 3.54 -38.86 14.99
C VAL A 13 4.30 -38.27 13.80
N ILE A 14 5.07 -39.10 13.09
CA ILE A 14 5.78 -38.67 11.87
C ILE A 14 4.77 -38.26 10.78
N ILE A 15 3.72 -39.05 10.60
CA ILE A 15 2.65 -38.75 9.62
C ILE A 15 1.94 -37.44 9.99
N VAL A 16 1.54 -37.28 11.24
CA VAL A 16 0.85 -36.06 11.71
C VAL A 16 1.76 -34.83 11.58
N ALA A 17 3.04 -34.95 11.93
CA ALA A 17 4.00 -33.86 11.78
C ALA A 17 4.18 -33.45 10.32
N ALA A 18 4.26 -34.40 9.39
CA ALA A 18 4.37 -34.13 7.97
C ALA A 18 3.12 -33.39 7.43
N ILE A 19 1.92 -33.84 7.80
CA ILE A 19 0.66 -33.20 7.38
C ILE A 19 0.59 -31.77 7.94
N ALA A 20 0.91 -31.57 9.21
CA ALA A 20 0.90 -30.25 9.83
C ALA A 20 1.87 -29.27 9.14
N LEU A 21 3.06 -29.75 8.74
CA LEU A 21 4.06 -28.95 8.04
C LEU A 21 3.56 -28.54 6.65
N ILE A 22 2.94 -29.46 5.90
CA ILE A 22 2.34 -29.15 4.59
C ILE A 22 1.25 -28.09 4.72
N VAL A 23 0.34 -28.25 5.68
CA VAL A 23 -0.73 -27.26 5.92
C VAL A 23 -0.16 -25.89 6.27
N LEU A 24 0.88 -25.84 7.11
CA LEU A 24 1.55 -24.59 7.47
C LEU A 24 2.15 -23.91 6.23
N VAL A 25 2.85 -24.64 5.37
CA VAL A 25 3.42 -24.09 4.14
C VAL A 25 2.32 -23.52 3.23
N VAL A 26 1.22 -24.24 3.05
CA VAL A 26 0.09 -23.79 2.23
C VAL A 26 -0.52 -22.50 2.81
N LEU A 27 -0.70 -22.42 4.13
CA LEU A 27 -1.21 -21.21 4.77
C LEU A 27 -0.28 -20.03 4.52
N VAL A 28 1.03 -20.16 4.75
CA VAL A 28 2.00 -19.08 4.52
C VAL A 28 1.93 -18.57 3.09
N VAL A 29 1.90 -19.46 2.09
CA VAL A 29 1.80 -19.06 0.68
C VAL A 29 0.52 -18.28 0.37
N ILE A 30 -0.63 -18.73 0.89
CA ILE A 30 -1.91 -18.05 0.67
C ILE A 30 -1.92 -16.68 1.36
N PHE A 31 -1.45 -16.60 2.60
CA PHE A 31 -1.38 -15.34 3.34
C PHE A 31 -0.46 -14.33 2.63
N THR A 32 0.74 -14.75 2.21
CA THR A 32 1.66 -13.88 1.47
C THR A 32 1.07 -13.41 0.13
N ALA A 33 0.40 -14.30 -0.61
CA ALA A 33 -0.24 -13.93 -1.87
C ALA A 33 -1.36 -12.88 -1.67
N LYS A 34 -2.19 -13.07 -0.64
CA LYS A 34 -3.30 -12.14 -0.32
C LYS A 34 -2.80 -10.77 0.14
N SER A 35 -1.71 -10.70 0.89
CA SER A 35 -1.12 -9.42 1.31
C SER A 35 -0.57 -8.63 0.12
N ALA A 36 0.07 -9.29 -0.85
CA ALA A 36 0.62 -8.63 -2.03
C ALA A 36 -0.48 -8.07 -2.96
N ASP A 37 -1.64 -8.74 -3.05
CA ASP A 37 -2.77 -8.24 -3.84
C ASP A 37 -3.46 -7.04 -3.16
N PHE A 38 -3.47 -6.98 -1.83
CA PHE A 38 -4.01 -5.84 -1.09
C PHE A 38 -3.20 -4.56 -1.33
N GLU A 39 -1.86 -4.63 -1.22
CA GLU A 39 -0.98 -3.49 -1.54
C GLU A 39 -1.17 -2.99 -2.99
N ARG A 40 -1.35 -3.91 -3.93
CA ARG A 40 -1.59 -3.56 -5.34
C ARG A 40 -2.96 -2.97 -5.58
N GLY A 41 -3.99 -3.44 -4.88
CA GLY A 41 -5.35 -2.90 -4.96
C GLY A 41 -5.39 -1.45 -4.48
N VAL A 42 -4.90 -1.24 -3.27
CA VAL A 42 -4.88 0.08 -2.61
C VAL A 42 -4.06 1.10 -3.42
N SER A 43 -2.93 0.68 -3.99
CA SER A 43 -2.12 1.56 -4.87
C SER A 43 -2.86 1.95 -6.16
N LYS A 44 -3.68 1.06 -6.74
CA LYS A 44 -4.45 1.35 -7.95
C LYS A 44 -5.63 2.28 -7.68
N GLU A 45 -6.28 2.11 -6.53
CA GLU A 45 -7.38 2.99 -6.09
C GLU A 45 -6.85 4.41 -5.87
N GLY A 46 -5.76 4.57 -5.12
CA GLY A 46 -5.11 5.88 -4.95
C GLY A 46 -4.67 6.52 -6.28
N GLN A 47 -4.13 5.73 -7.22
CA GLN A 47 -3.78 6.25 -8.55
C GLN A 47 -5.01 6.72 -9.34
N THR A 48 -6.15 6.06 -9.15
CA THR A 48 -7.41 6.44 -9.81
C THR A 48 -7.94 7.75 -9.25
N GLU A 49 -7.86 7.94 -7.93
CA GLU A 49 -8.23 9.23 -7.31
C GLU A 49 -7.31 10.36 -7.77
N ILE A 50 -5.98 10.16 -7.84
CA ILE A 50 -5.07 11.14 -8.45
C ILE A 50 -5.51 11.45 -9.88
N ALA A 51 -5.82 10.44 -10.70
CA ALA A 51 -6.19 10.65 -12.08
C ALA A 51 -7.45 11.52 -12.22
N LYS A 52 -8.43 11.36 -11.32
CA LYS A 52 -9.61 12.24 -11.28
C LYS A 52 -9.23 13.69 -10.93
N ILE A 53 -8.43 13.87 -9.87
CA ILE A 53 -8.03 15.21 -9.41
C ILE A 53 -7.14 15.89 -10.46
N ARG A 54 -6.32 15.13 -11.19
CA ARG A 54 -5.47 15.62 -12.27
C ARG A 54 -6.25 16.27 -13.41
N ILE A 55 -7.51 15.88 -13.63
CA ILE A 55 -8.40 16.54 -14.61
C ILE A 55 -8.64 18.01 -14.21
N SER A 56 -8.59 18.32 -12.92
CA SER A 56 -8.79 19.66 -12.39
C SER A 56 -7.52 20.51 -12.38
N TYR A 57 -6.36 19.95 -12.74
CA TYR A 57 -5.09 20.67 -12.74
C TYR A 57 -5.12 21.79 -13.79
N GLY A 58 -4.63 22.96 -13.39
CA GLY A 58 -4.43 24.09 -14.29
C GLY A 58 -2.97 24.18 -14.76
N ASP A 59 -2.58 25.36 -15.25
CA ASP A 59 -1.20 25.64 -15.68
C ASP A 59 -0.19 25.49 -14.53
N CYS A 60 -0.60 25.79 -13.30
CA CYS A 60 0.13 25.47 -12.09
C CYS A 60 -0.45 24.22 -11.42
N GLN A 61 0.38 23.18 -11.26
CA GLN A 61 -0.01 21.86 -10.75
C GLN A 61 0.91 21.39 -9.62
N PRO A 62 0.45 20.50 -8.72
CA PRO A 62 1.32 19.90 -7.70
C PRO A 62 2.50 19.13 -8.31
N THR A 63 3.58 19.00 -7.54
CA THR A 63 4.74 18.20 -7.95
C THR A 63 4.48 16.70 -7.80
N GLY A 64 5.23 15.86 -8.52
CA GLY A 64 5.14 14.40 -8.38
C GLY A 64 5.50 13.86 -6.98
N LEU A 65 6.18 14.65 -6.14
CA LEU A 65 6.38 14.33 -4.72
C LEU A 65 5.06 14.44 -3.93
N SER A 66 4.20 15.38 -4.31
CA SER A 66 2.88 15.59 -3.73
C SER A 66 1.97 14.40 -3.95
N GLU A 67 1.94 13.92 -5.19
CA GLU A 67 1.19 12.73 -5.60
C GLU A 67 1.72 11.46 -4.89
N GLN A 68 3.03 11.32 -4.73
CA GLN A 68 3.61 10.21 -3.98
C GLN A 68 3.25 10.25 -2.48
N ASN A 69 3.25 11.44 -1.88
CA ASN A 69 2.82 11.62 -0.50
C ASN A 69 1.35 11.25 -0.31
N PHE A 70 0.48 11.62 -1.26
CA PHE A 70 -0.92 11.21 -1.30
C PHE A 70 -1.05 9.69 -1.41
N LEU A 71 -0.36 9.03 -2.37
CA LEU A 71 -0.44 7.58 -2.54
C LEU A 71 0.00 6.83 -1.28
N ARG A 72 1.00 7.36 -0.58
CA ARG A 72 1.44 6.79 0.70
C ARG A 72 0.38 6.98 1.78
N ALA A 73 -0.17 8.18 1.94
CA ALA A 73 -1.18 8.49 2.96
C ALA A 73 -2.49 7.71 2.72
N TYR A 74 -3.01 7.74 1.49
CA TYR A 74 -4.18 6.98 1.06
C TYR A 74 -3.95 5.47 1.22
N GLY A 75 -2.73 5.01 0.91
CA GLY A 75 -2.39 3.60 0.99
C GLY A 75 -2.14 3.06 2.39
N SER A 76 -1.78 3.92 3.34
CA SER A 76 -1.61 3.57 4.75
C SER A 76 -2.85 3.79 5.60
N ALA A 77 -3.93 4.37 5.03
CA ALA A 77 -5.16 4.64 5.74
C ALA A 77 -5.87 3.33 6.14
N GLU A 78 -6.24 3.21 7.41
CA GLU A 78 -6.94 2.05 7.96
C GLU A 78 -8.46 2.18 7.81
N THR A 79 -8.94 3.41 7.62
CA THR A 79 -10.37 3.75 7.58
C THR A 79 -10.73 4.58 6.32
N PRO A 80 -11.99 4.49 5.84
CA PRO A 80 -12.43 5.31 4.71
C PRO A 80 -12.40 6.81 5.02
N GLU A 81 -12.51 7.21 6.29
CA GLU A 81 -12.40 8.60 6.72
C GLU A 81 -10.97 9.14 6.50
N GLU A 82 -9.94 8.38 6.86
CA GLU A 82 -8.53 8.74 6.63
C GLU A 82 -8.20 8.79 5.13
N GLN A 83 -8.80 7.91 4.33
CA GLN A 83 -8.68 7.97 2.87
C GLN A 83 -9.27 9.27 2.31
N GLN A 84 -10.43 9.69 2.81
CA GLN A 84 -11.06 10.95 2.41
C GLN A 84 -10.28 12.17 2.88
N GLU A 85 -9.63 12.10 4.05
CA GLU A 85 -8.72 13.15 4.52
C GLU A 85 -7.53 13.31 3.58
N ALA A 86 -6.91 12.20 3.16
CA ALA A 86 -5.82 12.25 2.17
C ALA A 86 -6.27 12.87 0.84
N ILE A 87 -7.49 12.54 0.38
CA ILE A 87 -8.06 13.14 -0.84
C ILE A 87 -8.21 14.65 -0.66
N THR A 88 -8.81 15.06 0.45
CA THR A 88 -9.06 16.48 0.76
C THR A 88 -7.76 17.28 0.89
N ASP A 89 -6.70 16.69 1.47
CA ASP A 89 -5.37 17.30 1.53
C ASP A 89 -4.81 17.56 0.12
N LEU A 90 -4.85 16.55 -0.75
CA LEU A 90 -4.37 16.69 -2.12
C LEU A 90 -5.19 17.73 -2.89
N GLU A 91 -6.51 17.71 -2.76
CA GLU A 91 -7.40 18.69 -3.41
C GLU A 91 -7.11 20.12 -2.94
N THR A 92 -6.85 20.32 -1.65
CA THR A 92 -6.48 21.62 -1.08
C THR A 92 -5.18 22.11 -1.70
N ARG A 93 -4.16 21.24 -1.77
CA ARG A 93 -2.88 21.57 -2.40
C ARG A 93 -3.01 21.88 -3.88
N VAL A 94 -3.90 21.20 -4.58
CA VAL A 94 -4.22 21.49 -5.99
C VAL A 94 -4.87 22.86 -6.12
N ALA A 95 -5.82 23.19 -5.25
CA ALA A 95 -6.45 24.51 -5.23
C ALA A 95 -5.45 25.63 -4.94
N ASP A 96 -4.54 25.41 -3.98
CA ASP A 96 -3.46 26.35 -3.65
C ASP A 96 -2.54 26.55 -4.86
N CYS A 97 -2.08 25.48 -5.51
CA CYS A 97 -1.27 25.59 -6.73
C CYS A 97 -2.02 26.35 -7.83
N LYS A 98 -3.29 26.01 -8.07
CA LYS A 98 -4.10 26.59 -9.14
C LYS A 98 -4.34 28.09 -8.99
N ALA A 99 -4.30 28.62 -7.77
CA ALA A 99 -4.50 30.05 -7.51
C ALA A 99 -3.30 30.92 -7.91
N ASN A 100 -2.15 30.33 -8.24
CA ASN A 100 -0.91 31.06 -8.48
C ASN A 100 -0.63 31.32 -9.97
N ASP A 101 -0.04 32.49 -10.26
CA ASP A 101 0.57 32.79 -11.55
C ASP A 101 1.90 32.03 -11.75
N GLN A 102 2.48 32.08 -12.94
CA GLN A 102 3.71 31.35 -13.30
C GLN A 102 4.87 31.57 -12.31
N THR A 103 5.05 32.79 -11.81
CA THR A 103 6.16 33.12 -10.91
C THR A 103 5.86 32.61 -9.51
N SER A 104 4.64 32.87 -9.03
CA SER A 104 4.17 32.46 -7.70
C SER A 104 4.04 30.93 -7.57
N CYS A 105 3.77 30.23 -8.68
CA CYS A 105 3.65 28.77 -8.74
C CYS A 105 4.93 28.05 -8.28
N LEU A 106 6.08 28.49 -8.78
CA LEU A 106 7.38 27.93 -8.42
C LEU A 106 7.75 28.24 -6.97
N ILE A 107 7.37 29.42 -6.47
CA ILE A 107 7.61 29.86 -5.09
C ILE A 107 6.74 29.04 -4.11
N ALA A 108 5.50 28.72 -4.50
CA ALA A 108 4.59 27.88 -3.74
C ALA A 108 5.00 26.39 -3.71
N GLY A 109 6.10 26.01 -4.39
CA GLY A 109 6.55 24.62 -4.46
C GLY A 109 5.71 23.75 -5.41
N CYS A 110 4.98 24.38 -6.32
CA CYS A 110 4.22 23.74 -7.39
C CYS A 110 5.04 23.74 -8.70
N LYS A 111 4.57 23.00 -9.69
CA LYS A 111 5.17 22.91 -11.03
C LYS A 111 4.29 23.63 -12.04
N TRP A 112 4.89 24.50 -12.84
CA TRP A 112 4.24 25.08 -14.01
C TRP A 112 4.32 24.11 -15.20
N SER A 113 3.22 23.95 -15.96
CA SER A 113 3.13 23.07 -17.14
C SER A 113 3.24 23.80 -18.47
#